data_AF-A0A957AQ26-F1
#
_entry.id   AF-A0A957AQ26-F1
#
_cell.length_a   1.000
_cell.length_b   1.000
_cell.length_c   1.000
_cell.angle_alpha   90.00
_cell.angle_beta   90.00
_cell.angle_gamma   90.00
#
_symmetry.space_group_name_H-M   'P 1'
#
loop_
_entity.id
_entity.type
_entity.pdbx_description
1 polymer ?
#
loop_
_entity_poly.entity_id
_entity_poly.type
_entity_poly.pdbx_seq_one_letter_code
_entity_poly.pdbx_strand_id
1 'polypeptide(L)'
;PGDEIVVTRMDHDANITPWTMMAEDRGATVRWADFDVEDYTLDMGGLHNLINERTKIVAVGYASNALGTINDVKTICGWAREAGALSFVDAVQYVPHGPVDVQALGCD
;
A
#
# COMPACT_ATOMS: atom_id res chain seq x y z
N PRO A 1 4.82 -3.38 -20.96
CA PRO A 1 6.14 -2.85 -20.51
C PRO A 1 5.93 -1.54 -19.75
N GLY A 2 6.49 -1.43 -18.56
CA GLY A 2 6.35 -0.24 -17.70
C GLY A 2 5.27 -0.33 -16.63
N ASP A 3 4.70 -1.51 -16.36
CA ASP A 3 3.79 -1.69 -15.23
C ASP A 3 4.50 -1.38 -13.91
N GLU A 4 3.78 -0.77 -12.97
CA GLU A 4 4.31 -0.35 -11.68
C GLU A 4 3.55 -1.05 -10.53
N ILE A 5 4.27 -1.45 -9.49
CA ILE A 5 3.71 -1.94 -8.23
C ILE A 5 4.16 -0.99 -7.12
N VAL A 6 3.21 -0.45 -6.37
CA VAL A 6 3.49 0.44 -5.25
C VAL A 6 3.46 -0.38 -3.95
N VAL A 7 4.51 -0.26 -3.14
CA VAL A 7 4.65 -0.82 -1.79
C VAL A 7 5.07 0.28 -0.82
N THR A 8 4.98 0.04 0.50
CA THR A 8 5.42 1.02 1.52
C THR A 8 6.66 0.54 2.27
N ARG A 9 7.50 1.47 2.73
CA ARG A 9 8.59 1.15 3.68
C ARG A 9 8.12 0.94 5.12
N MET A 10 6.83 1.11 5.38
CA MET A 10 6.20 0.95 6.68
C MET A 10 5.65 -0.47 6.90
N ASP A 11 5.52 -1.23 5.82
CA ASP A 11 4.91 -2.56 5.83
C ASP A 11 5.84 -3.65 6.34
N HIS A 12 5.21 -4.71 6.86
CA HIS A 12 5.90 -5.96 7.14
C HIS A 12 6.39 -6.60 5.83
N ASP A 13 7.57 -7.23 5.86
CA ASP A 13 8.20 -7.81 4.66
C ASP A 13 7.32 -8.83 3.92
N ALA A 14 6.45 -9.55 4.65
CA ALA A 14 5.49 -10.47 4.06
C ALA A 14 4.49 -9.78 3.10
N ASN A 15 4.23 -8.48 3.27
CA ASN A 15 3.44 -7.67 2.34
C ASN A 15 4.30 -6.88 1.33
N ILE A 16 5.60 -7.20 1.21
CA ILE A 16 6.54 -6.52 0.31
C ILE A 16 7.20 -7.54 -0.63
N THR A 17 7.88 -8.54 -0.07
CA THR A 17 8.70 -9.50 -0.82
C THR A 17 7.95 -10.21 -1.95
N PRO A 18 6.67 -10.66 -1.78
CA PRO A 18 5.93 -11.26 -2.89
C PRO A 18 5.77 -10.31 -4.09
N TRP A 19 5.56 -9.02 -3.84
CA TRP A 19 5.38 -8.00 -4.88
C TRP A 19 6.68 -7.66 -5.59
N THR A 20 7.80 -7.58 -4.86
CA THR A 20 9.11 -7.32 -5.46
C THR A 20 9.57 -8.48 -6.33
N MET A 21 9.37 -9.73 -5.89
CA MET A 21 9.64 -10.93 -6.69
C MET A 21 8.76 -10.99 -7.94
N MET A 22 7.46 -10.67 -7.82
CA MET A 22 6.59 -10.61 -8.99
C MET A 22 7.01 -9.51 -9.96
N ALA A 23 7.47 -8.36 -9.46
CA ALA A 23 7.97 -7.28 -10.30
C ALA A 23 9.19 -7.72 -11.10
N GLU A 24 10.12 -8.44 -10.48
CA GLU A 24 11.28 -9.03 -11.14
C GLU A 24 10.86 -10.03 -12.23
N ASP A 25 9.99 -10.99 -11.90
CA ASP A 25 9.51 -12.01 -12.83
C ASP A 25 8.76 -11.43 -14.05
N ARG A 26 8.08 -10.29 -13.87
CA ARG A 26 7.25 -9.65 -14.90
C ARG A 26 7.93 -8.46 -15.58
N GLY A 27 9.13 -8.08 -15.15
CA GLY A 27 9.79 -6.85 -15.62
C GLY A 27 9.00 -5.57 -15.29
N ALA A 28 8.27 -5.58 -14.18
CA ALA A 28 7.58 -4.40 -13.65
C ALA A 28 8.51 -3.59 -12.73
N THR A 29 8.15 -2.33 -12.47
CA THR A 29 8.92 -1.44 -11.59
C THR A 29 8.27 -1.36 -10.21
N VAL A 30 9.06 -1.56 -9.15
CA VAL A 30 8.60 -1.32 -7.78
C VAL A 30 8.77 0.16 -7.43
N ARG A 31 7.71 0.78 -6.96
CA ARG A 31 7.67 2.15 -6.43
C ARG A 31 7.46 2.08 -4.93
N TRP A 32 8.27 2.82 -4.18
CA TRP A 32 8.25 2.73 -2.73
C TRP A 32 7.73 4.02 -2.11
N ALA A 33 6.63 3.93 -1.37
CA ALA A 33 6.15 5.00 -0.52
C ALA A 33 6.99 5.07 0.75
N ASP A 34 7.42 6.29 1.08
CA ASP A 34 8.16 6.61 2.29
C ASP A 34 7.21 7.00 3.44
N PHE A 35 7.79 7.27 4.60
CA PHE A 35 7.08 7.73 5.79
C PHE A 35 7.87 8.85 6.46
N ASP A 36 7.19 9.68 7.22
CA ASP A 36 7.79 10.76 7.99
C ASP A 36 8.56 10.17 9.18
N VAL A 37 9.84 10.51 9.31
CA VAL A 37 10.72 9.95 10.35
C VAL A 37 10.62 10.68 11.69
N GLU A 38 9.97 11.84 11.74
CA GLU A 38 9.75 12.63 12.94
C GLU A 38 8.45 12.20 13.65
N ASP A 39 7.38 11.91 12.89
CA ASP A 39 6.09 11.51 13.47
C ASP A 39 5.64 10.07 13.15
N TYR A 40 6.42 9.34 12.33
CA TYR A 40 6.18 7.95 11.96
C TYR A 40 4.89 7.70 11.20
N THR A 41 4.32 8.73 10.56
CA THR A 41 3.15 8.60 9.68
C THR A 41 3.54 8.30 8.23
N LEU A 42 2.68 7.57 7.51
CA LEU A 42 2.90 7.30 6.09
C LEU A 42 2.86 8.61 5.30
N ASP A 43 3.81 8.83 4.39
CA ASP A 43 3.79 10.01 3.51
C ASP A 43 2.70 9.85 2.46
N MET A 44 1.49 10.26 2.82
CA MET A 44 0.30 10.17 1.97
C MET A 44 0.44 11.00 0.68
N GLY A 45 1.15 12.13 0.73
CA GLY A 45 1.39 12.98 -0.44
C GLY A 45 2.38 12.35 -1.41
N GLY A 46 3.48 11.81 -0.89
CA GLY A 46 4.44 11.02 -1.66
C GLY A 46 3.80 9.77 -2.26
N LEU A 47 3.03 9.03 -1.47
CA LEU A 47 2.29 7.85 -1.94
C LEU A 47 1.34 8.18 -3.10
N HIS A 48 0.51 9.22 -2.96
CA HIS A 48 -0.40 9.65 -4.03
C HIS A 48 0.35 9.96 -5.34
N ASN A 49 1.51 10.62 -5.26
CA ASN A 49 2.32 10.97 -6.44
C ASN A 49 2.99 9.76 -7.11
N LEU A 50 3.09 8.60 -6.43
CA LEU A 50 3.61 7.37 -7.02
C LEU A 50 2.54 6.63 -7.83
N ILE A 51 1.27 6.78 -7.47
CA ILE A 51 0.14 6.10 -8.11
C ILE A 51 -0.19 6.81 -9.43
N ASN A 52 -0.15 6.07 -10.54
CA ASN A 52 -0.37 6.58 -11.88
C ASN A 52 -1.00 5.51 -12.80
N GLU A 53 -1.23 5.83 -14.08
CA GLU A 53 -1.89 4.96 -15.05
C GLU A 53 -1.16 3.64 -15.34
N ARG A 54 0.13 3.56 -14.98
CA ARG A 54 0.93 2.34 -15.10
C ARG A 54 0.88 1.48 -13.85
N THR A 55 0.39 2.01 -12.73
CA THR A 55 0.23 1.26 -11.49
C THR A 55 -0.77 0.13 -11.70
N LYS A 56 -0.38 -1.09 -11.31
CA LYS A 56 -1.25 -2.28 -11.36
C LYS A 56 -1.68 -2.73 -9.98
N ILE A 57 -0.82 -2.51 -8.98
CA ILE A 57 -1.07 -2.90 -7.59
C ILE A 57 -0.56 -1.80 -6.67
N VAL A 58 -1.35 -1.50 -5.64
CA VAL A 58 -0.98 -0.68 -4.49
C VAL A 58 -1.12 -1.56 -3.25
N ALA A 59 -0.01 -2.04 -2.70
CA ALA A 59 0.04 -2.87 -1.51
C ALA A 59 0.41 -2.04 -0.29
N VAL A 60 -0.46 -2.02 0.72
CA VAL A 60 -0.29 -1.25 1.95
C VAL A 60 -0.76 -2.02 3.18
N GLY A 61 -0.12 -1.80 4.31
CA GLY A 61 -0.58 -2.24 5.61
C GLY A 61 -1.64 -1.29 6.17
N TYR A 62 -2.67 -1.84 6.80
CA TYR A 62 -3.67 -1.05 7.52
C TYR A 62 -3.07 -0.46 8.80
N ALA A 63 -2.21 -1.22 9.49
CA ALA A 63 -1.45 -0.69 10.60
C ALA A 63 0.00 -1.20 10.56
N SER A 64 0.95 -0.35 10.95
CA SER A 64 2.34 -0.75 11.09
C SER A 64 2.52 -1.65 12.32
N ASN A 65 3.13 -2.82 12.13
CA ASN A 65 3.54 -3.68 13.25
C ASN A 65 4.67 -3.06 14.09
N ALA A 66 5.51 -2.21 13.48
CA ALA A 66 6.68 -1.64 14.13
C ALA A 66 6.37 -0.30 14.82
N LEU A 67 5.56 0.54 14.19
CA LEU A 67 5.32 1.93 14.61
C LEU A 67 3.93 2.13 15.22
N GLY A 68 2.99 1.21 15.00
CA GLY A 68 1.62 1.32 15.48
C GLY A 68 0.74 2.32 14.71
N THR A 69 1.32 3.04 13.73
CA THR A 69 0.60 3.96 12.84
C THR A 69 -0.53 3.23 12.12
N ILE A 70 -1.74 3.81 12.19
CA ILE A 70 -2.91 3.36 11.43
C ILE A 70 -3.01 4.21 10.17
N ASN A 71 -2.94 3.57 9.01
CA ASN A 71 -2.96 4.25 7.71
C ASN A 71 -4.40 4.51 7.24
N ASP A 72 -4.63 5.62 6.54
CA ASP A 72 -5.90 5.91 5.88
C ASP A 72 -6.06 5.07 4.60
N VAL A 73 -6.25 3.76 4.78
CA VAL A 73 -6.35 2.80 3.68
C VAL A 73 -7.56 3.02 2.78
N LYS A 74 -8.62 3.64 3.29
CA LYS A 74 -9.80 3.97 2.48
C LYS A 74 -9.43 4.96 1.37
N THR A 75 -8.69 6.01 1.73
CA THR A 75 -8.20 7.00 0.77
C THR A 75 -7.24 6.34 -0.24
N ILE A 76 -6.34 5.47 0.22
CA ILE A 76 -5.39 4.75 -0.64
C ILE A 76 -6.12 3.82 -1.64
N CYS A 77 -7.13 3.07 -1.20
CA CYS A 77 -7.96 2.24 -2.07
C CYS A 77 -8.71 3.08 -3.11
N GLY A 78 -9.14 4.29 -2.73
CA GLY A 78 -9.71 5.28 -3.66
C GLY A 78 -8.73 5.65 -4.78
N TRP A 79 -7.50 6.03 -4.42
CA TRP A 79 -6.46 6.39 -5.39
C TRP A 79 -6.07 5.22 -6.30
N ALA A 80 -5.94 4.01 -5.76
CA ALA A 80 -5.66 2.81 -6.56
C ALA A 80 -6.76 2.60 -7.62
N ARG A 81 -8.03 2.69 -7.21
CA ARG A 81 -9.18 2.54 -8.11
C ARG A 81 -9.22 3.62 -9.19
N GLU A 82 -8.96 4.88 -8.83
CA GLU A 82 -8.91 6.01 -9.77
C GLU A 82 -7.84 5.81 -10.85
N ALA A 83 -6.71 5.18 -10.49
CA ALA A 83 -5.66 4.81 -11.42
C ALA A 83 -5.93 3.52 -12.21
N GLY A 84 -7.01 2.79 -11.91
CA GLY A 84 -7.30 1.46 -12.48
C GLY A 84 -6.40 0.35 -11.96
N ALA A 85 -5.76 0.56 -10.81
CA ALA A 85 -4.95 -0.42 -10.09
C ALA A 85 -5.79 -1.20 -9.07
N LEU A 86 -5.31 -2.39 -8.70
CA LEU A 86 -5.83 -3.14 -7.56
C LEU A 86 -5.19 -2.63 -6.26
N SER A 87 -5.97 -2.63 -5.19
CA SER A 87 -5.51 -2.39 -3.83
C SER A 87 -5.33 -3.71 -3.09
N PHE A 88 -4.23 -3.86 -2.36
CA PHE A 88 -3.99 -5.00 -1.48
C PHE A 88 -3.71 -4.49 -0.06
N VAL A 89 -4.58 -4.83 0.89
CA VAL A 89 -4.51 -4.32 2.27
C VAL A 89 -4.12 -5.43 3.24
N ASP A 90 -2.92 -5.34 3.83
CA ASP A 90 -2.54 -6.19 4.96
C ASP A 90 -3.14 -5.62 6.26
N ALA A 91 -4.20 -6.25 6.74
CA ALA A 91 -4.92 -5.83 7.94
C ALA A 91 -4.52 -6.62 9.21
N VAL A 92 -3.50 -7.49 9.17
CA VAL A 92 -3.14 -8.39 10.29
C VAL A 92 -2.92 -7.63 11.59
N GLN A 93 -2.32 -6.45 11.52
CA GLN A 93 -1.99 -5.64 12.69
C GLN A 93 -3.12 -4.71 13.13
N TYR A 94 -4.18 -4.57 12.34
CA TYR A 94 -5.34 -3.73 12.68
C TYR A 94 -6.53 -4.54 13.18
N VAL A 95 -6.84 -5.67 12.54
CA VAL A 95 -8.00 -6.52 12.83
C VAL A 95 -8.15 -6.91 14.31
N PRO A 96 -7.07 -7.20 15.08
CA PRO A 96 -7.20 -7.50 16.51
C PRO A 96 -7.68 -6.31 17.36
N HIS A 97 -7.61 -5.09 16.85
CA HIS A 97 -7.80 -3.85 17.60
C HIS A 97 -9.01 -3.02 17.13
N GLY A 98 -9.57 -3.31 15.96
CA GLY A 98 -10.66 -2.52 15.41
C GLY A 98 -11.55 -3.29 14.42
N PRO A 99 -12.80 -2.85 14.24
CA PRO A 99 -13.68 -3.42 13.22
C PRO A 99 -13.19 -3.08 11.82
N VAL A 100 -13.32 -4.03 10.89
CA VAL A 100 -12.97 -3.84 9.48
C VAL A 100 -14.22 -4.01 8.63
N ASP A 101 -14.52 -3.01 7.81
CA ASP A 101 -15.56 -3.06 6.79
C ASP A 101 -14.92 -2.91 5.40
N VAL A 102 -14.65 -4.06 4.77
CA VAL A 102 -14.00 -4.12 3.45
C VAL A 102 -14.82 -3.42 2.36
N GLN A 103 -16.15 -3.35 2.48
CA GLN A 103 -17.00 -2.66 1.51
C GLN A 103 -16.89 -1.15 1.66
N ALA A 104 -16.82 -0.65 2.90
CA ALA A 104 -16.63 0.76 3.19
C ALA A 104 -15.21 1.25 2.84
N LEU A 105 -14.20 0.38 2.98
CA LEU A 105 -12.82 0.66 2.55
C LEU A 105 -12.68 0.62 1.02
N GLY A 106 -13.40 -0.30 0.37
CA GLY A 106 -13.28 -0.55 -1.05
C GLY A 106 -11.96 -1.22 -1.44
N CYS A 107 -11.37 -2.05 -0.58
CA CYS A 107 -10.23 -2.87 -0.98
C CYS A 107 -10.66 -3.99 -1.96
N ASP A 108 -9.74 -4.45 -2.81
CA ASP A 108 -9.99 -5.49 -3.83
C ASP A 108 -9.70 -6.93 -3.35
#